data_AF-A0A357AXX8-F1
#
_entry.id   AF-A0A357AXX8-F1
#
_cell.length_a   1.000
_cell.length_b   1.000
_cell.length_c   1.000
_cell.angle_alpha   90.00
_cell.angle_beta   90.00
_cell.angle_gamma   90.00
#
_symmetry.space_group_name_H-M   'P 1'
#
loop_
_entity.id
_entity.type
_entity.pdbx_description
1 polymer ?
#
loop_
_entity_poly.entity_id
_entity_poly.type
_entity_poly.pdbx_seq_one_letter_code
_entity_poly.pdbx_strand_id
1 'polypeptide(L)'
;EQWESVQRIRKDRAIPPTNPKRLSNPLSGLVYCAVCGQKMQQIRAGKDDIPYLYCIKNQCCASAKMEYIEGRLIQVIESKLSTLRLQALCAAPPDISPLLTALDFTVRELSKLDARLPRLYEFLEDGTYDRDTFRQRLEAVENEKSALLERRYELEKDIERAKARITRRTAEQLEDVLSLYPALVPGEKNRLLKTVIERIDYSKPKNSKPMGFSISV
;
A
#
# COMPACT_ATOMS: atom_id res chain seq x y z
N GLU A 1 22.25 26.45 -16.50
CA GLU A 1 23.52 26.59 -15.75
C GLU A 1 23.39 27.22 -14.36
N GLN A 2 22.72 28.38 -14.20
CA GLN A 2 22.57 29.01 -12.86
C GLN A 2 21.76 28.18 -11.85
N TRP A 3 20.76 27.41 -12.31
CA TRP A 3 19.94 26.57 -11.44
C TRP A 3 20.75 25.46 -10.75
N GLU A 4 21.66 24.82 -11.47
CA GLU A 4 22.51 23.75 -10.93
C GLU A 4 23.54 24.30 -9.94
N SER A 5 24.08 25.49 -10.19
CA SER A 5 25.00 26.17 -9.27
C SER A 5 24.32 26.48 -7.93
N VAL A 6 23.08 26.98 -7.96
CA VAL A 6 22.28 27.24 -6.75
C VAL A 6 21.95 25.95 -5.98
N GLN A 7 21.61 24.86 -6.69
CA GLN A 7 21.36 23.55 -6.06
C GLN A 7 22.63 22.98 -5.40
N ARG A 8 23.80 23.18 -6.02
CA ARG A 8 25.10 22.72 -5.51
C ARG A 8 25.48 23.47 -4.24
N ILE A 9 25.34 24.80 -4.22
CA ILE A 9 25.59 25.63 -3.04
C ILE A 9 24.64 25.28 -1.88
N ARG A 10 23.37 24.94 -2.16
CA ARG A 10 22.42 24.50 -1.13
C ARG A 10 22.77 23.15 -0.53
N LYS A 11 23.27 22.20 -1.33
CA LYS A 11 23.76 20.90 -0.84
C LYS A 11 25.04 21.05 -0.01
N ASP A 12 25.98 21.87 -0.47
CA ASP A 12 27.26 22.09 0.23
C ASP A 12 27.10 22.86 1.55
N ARG A 13 26.07 23.71 1.65
CA ARG A 13 25.73 24.45 2.89
C ARG A 13 24.69 23.76 3.75
N ALA A 14 24.26 22.55 3.42
CA ALA A 14 23.33 21.80 4.25
C ALA A 14 24.04 21.40 5.54
N ILE A 15 23.72 22.07 6.64
CA ILE A 15 24.13 21.66 7.98
C ILE A 15 23.44 20.31 8.24
N PRO A 16 24.18 19.19 8.36
CA PRO A 16 23.57 17.92 8.68
C PRO A 16 22.88 18.07 10.05
N PRO A 17 21.61 17.63 10.20
CA PRO A 17 20.94 17.72 11.48
C PRO A 17 21.78 16.97 12.53
N THR A 18 22.10 17.63 13.63
CA THR A 18 23.03 17.18 14.69
C THR A 18 22.61 15.89 15.38
N ASN A 19 21.43 15.38 15.06
CA ASN A 19 21.03 14.00 15.27
C ASN A 19 20.16 13.60 14.08
N PRO A 20 20.51 12.58 13.27
CA PRO A 20 19.50 11.87 12.50
C PRO A 20 18.60 11.21 13.55
N LYS A 21 17.55 11.92 14.00
CA LYS A 21 16.69 11.48 15.10
C LYS A 21 16.25 10.05 14.80
N ARG A 22 16.86 9.06 15.48
CA ARG A 22 16.32 7.71 15.52
C ARG A 22 14.90 7.88 16.01
N LEU A 23 13.95 7.51 15.16
CA LEU A 23 12.53 7.67 15.47
C LEU A 23 12.27 6.92 16.78
N SER A 24 11.94 7.65 17.84
CA SER A 24 11.75 7.08 19.18
C SER A 24 10.33 6.60 19.43
N ASN A 25 9.36 7.07 18.63
CA ASN A 25 7.96 6.68 18.70
C ASN A 25 7.62 5.67 17.59
N PRO A 26 7.32 4.40 17.93
CA PRO A 26 6.91 3.38 16.97
C PRO A 26 5.64 3.74 16.18
N LEU A 27 4.74 4.56 16.75
CA LEU A 27 3.45 4.90 16.17
C LEU A 27 3.42 6.29 15.50
N SER A 28 4.60 6.89 15.27
CA SER A 28 4.71 8.22 14.70
C SER A 28 4.07 8.32 13.31
N GLY A 29 3.15 9.26 13.16
CA GLY A 29 2.43 9.52 11.90
C GLY A 29 1.32 8.52 11.58
N LEU A 30 1.08 7.51 12.43
CA LEU A 30 0.00 6.54 12.27
C LEU A 30 -1.23 6.90 13.11
N VAL A 31 -1.03 7.51 14.29
CA VAL A 31 -2.13 7.73 15.25
C VAL A 31 -2.73 9.13 15.12
N TYR A 32 -4.06 9.15 15.07
CA TYR A 32 -4.88 10.35 14.96
C TYR A 32 -5.92 10.38 16.08
N CYS A 33 -6.28 11.57 16.51
CA CYS A 33 -7.36 11.75 17.47
C CYS A 33 -8.70 11.58 16.75
N ALA A 34 -9.53 10.63 17.19
CA ALA A 34 -10.87 10.42 16.62
C ALA A 34 -11.81 11.62 16.80
N VAL A 35 -11.53 12.49 17.78
CA VAL A 35 -12.37 13.66 18.11
C VAL A 35 -12.04 14.88 17.24
N CYS A 36 -10.75 15.18 17.02
CA CYS A 36 -10.33 16.38 16.29
C CYS A 36 -9.62 16.10 14.95
N GLY A 37 -9.40 14.84 14.61
CA GLY A 37 -8.74 14.41 13.38
C GLY A 37 -7.23 14.71 13.29
N GLN A 38 -6.65 15.41 14.27
CA GLN A 38 -5.23 15.78 14.26
C GLN A 38 -4.33 14.59 14.58
N LYS A 39 -3.11 14.59 14.02
CA LYS A 39 -2.06 13.63 14.36
C LYS A 39 -1.69 13.75 15.84
N MET A 40 -1.60 12.62 16.52
CA MET A 40 -1.17 12.57 17.91
C MET A 40 0.36 12.50 18.00
N GLN A 41 0.90 13.02 19.11
CA GLN A 41 2.34 13.08 19.36
C GLN A 41 2.69 12.29 20.61
N GLN A 42 3.95 11.89 20.70
CA GLN A 42 4.50 11.32 21.93
C GLN A 42 5.10 12.45 22.76
N ILE A 43 4.65 12.56 24.01
CA ILE A 43 5.29 13.38 25.04
C ILE A 43 5.91 12.45 26.07
N ARG A 44 6.87 12.94 26.83
CA ARG A 44 7.42 12.20 27.98
C ARG A 44 7.09 12.98 29.24
N ALA A 45 6.60 12.29 30.25
CA ALA A 45 6.04 12.92 31.43
C ALA A 45 6.38 12.14 32.71
N GLY A 46 6.43 12.87 33.83
CA GLY A 46 6.78 12.33 35.14
C GLY A 46 8.29 12.25 35.37
N LYS A 47 8.67 11.80 36.57
CA LYS A 47 10.08 11.68 37.00
C LYS A 47 10.83 10.60 36.22
N ASP A 48 10.13 9.54 35.83
CA ASP A 48 10.69 8.40 35.10
C ASP A 48 10.64 8.59 33.58
N ASP A 49 10.33 9.80 33.10
CA ASP A 49 10.37 10.16 31.69
C ASP A 49 9.54 9.19 30.82
N ILE A 50 8.35 8.82 31.29
CA ILE A 50 7.53 7.77 30.67
C ILE A 50 6.89 8.31 29.39
N PRO A 51 6.91 7.55 28.27
CA PRO A 51 6.28 7.99 27.02
C PRO A 51 4.75 7.86 27.06
N TYR A 52 4.07 8.95 26.74
CA TYR A 52 2.61 9.03 26.61
C TYR A 52 2.21 9.51 25.21
N LEU A 53 1.11 8.97 24.69
CA LEU A 53 0.45 9.52 23.53
C LEU A 53 -0.44 10.70 23.95
N TYR A 54 -0.32 11.81 23.23
CA TYR A 54 -0.95 13.07 23.54
C TYR A 54 -1.54 13.73 22.29
N CYS A 55 -2.73 14.30 22.42
CA CYS A 55 -3.35 15.09 21.37
C CYS A 55 -2.89 16.55 21.49
N ILE A 56 -2.39 17.11 20.39
CA ILE A 56 -1.89 18.50 20.33
C ILE A 56 -3.00 19.52 20.61
N LYS A 57 -4.26 19.17 20.29
CA LYS A 57 -5.39 20.05 20.58
C LYS A 57 -5.67 20.03 22.08
N ASN A 58 -5.50 21.20 22.71
CA ASN A 58 -5.71 21.38 24.14
C ASN A 58 -7.06 20.81 24.61
N GLN A 59 -6.98 20.01 25.67
CA GLN A 59 -8.12 19.40 26.36
C GLN A 59 -9.06 18.53 25.48
N CYS A 60 -8.58 18.01 24.35
CA CYS A 60 -9.40 17.25 23.41
C CYS A 60 -9.67 15.81 23.88
N CYS A 61 -8.64 14.99 24.06
CA CYS A 61 -8.76 13.62 24.58
C CYS A 61 -7.69 13.34 25.66
N ALA A 62 -7.97 12.38 26.53
CA ALA A 62 -7.02 12.02 27.60
C ALA A 62 -5.81 11.26 27.03
N SER A 63 -4.63 11.50 27.60
CA SER A 63 -3.41 10.77 27.25
C SER A 63 -3.39 9.35 27.83
N ALA A 64 -2.60 8.48 27.21
CA ALA A 64 -2.35 7.12 27.71
C ALA A 64 -0.88 6.75 27.49
N LYS A 65 -0.37 5.84 28.33
CA LYS A 65 1.01 5.33 28.19
C LYS A 65 1.17 4.64 26.85
N MET A 66 2.27 4.89 26.16
CA MET A 66 2.56 4.29 24.85
C MET A 66 2.52 2.76 24.90
N GLU A 67 3.07 2.17 25.97
CA GLU A 67 3.07 0.72 26.20
C GLU A 67 1.67 0.09 26.12
N TYR A 68 0.67 0.72 26.72
CA TYR A 68 -0.71 0.21 26.69
C TYR A 68 -1.29 0.27 25.27
N ILE A 69 -0.98 1.32 24.52
CA ILE A 69 -1.48 1.52 23.16
C ILE A 69 -0.84 0.51 22.22
N GLU A 70 0.47 0.29 22.33
CA GLU A 70 1.17 -0.74 21.57
C GLU A 70 0.61 -2.14 21.88
N GLY A 71 0.47 -2.49 23.16
CA GLY A 71 -0.13 -3.78 23.54
C GLY A 71 -1.55 -3.96 23.00
N ARG A 72 -2.38 -2.91 23.04
CA ARG A 72 -3.73 -2.96 22.49
C ARG A 72 -3.73 -3.07 20.96
N LEU A 73 -2.79 -2.43 20.28
CA LEU A 73 -2.65 -2.50 18.83
C LEU A 73 -2.31 -3.91 18.37
N ILE A 74 -1.39 -4.57 19.06
CA ILE A 74 -1.04 -5.97 18.80
C ILE A 74 -2.25 -6.88 18.95
N GLN A 75 -3.05 -6.71 20.02
CA GLN A 75 -4.30 -7.48 20.19
C GLN A 75 -5.31 -7.25 19.05
N VAL A 76 -5.40 -6.01 18.53
CA VAL A 76 -6.27 -5.72 17.37
C VAL A 76 -5.77 -6.45 16.12
N ILE A 77 -4.45 -6.46 15.89
CA ILE A 77 -3.83 -7.18 14.77
C ILE A 77 -4.08 -8.70 14.89
N GLU A 78 -3.88 -9.30 16.08
CA GLU A 78 -4.14 -10.71 16.35
C GLU A 78 -5.62 -11.09 16.11
N SER A 79 -6.54 -10.25 16.58
CA SER A 79 -7.97 -10.45 16.36
C SER A 79 -8.32 -10.37 14.89
N LYS A 80 -7.73 -9.42 14.15
CA LYS A 80 -7.95 -9.27 12.70
C LYS A 80 -7.42 -10.48 11.93
N LEU A 81 -6.22 -10.96 12.27
CA LEU A 81 -5.65 -12.18 11.71
C LEU A 81 -6.54 -13.41 11.96
N SER A 82 -7.06 -13.55 13.18
CA SER A 82 -7.98 -14.66 13.53
C SER A 82 -9.26 -14.62 12.70
N THR A 83 -9.87 -13.45 12.54
CA THR A 83 -11.05 -13.26 11.69
C THR A 83 -10.75 -13.59 10.22
N LEU A 84 -9.59 -13.18 9.70
CA LEU A 84 -9.16 -13.53 8.35
C LEU A 84 -9.00 -15.04 8.20
N ARG A 85 -8.35 -15.73 9.15
CA ARG A 85 -8.23 -17.20 9.11
C ARG A 85 -9.59 -17.90 9.06
N LEU A 86 -10.56 -17.44 9.86
CA LEU A 86 -11.92 -17.98 9.85
C LEU A 86 -12.63 -17.71 8.51
N GLN A 87 -12.52 -16.51 7.96
CA GLN A 87 -13.08 -16.17 6.65
C GLN A 87 -12.46 -17.05 5.54
N ALA A 88 -11.16 -17.32 5.60
CA ALA A 88 -10.49 -18.19 4.63
C ALA A 88 -10.98 -19.64 4.68
N LEU A 89 -11.47 -20.11 5.84
CA LEU A 89 -12.05 -21.45 5.98
C LEU A 89 -13.49 -21.51 5.49
N CYS A 90 -14.26 -20.42 5.63
CA CYS A 90 -15.69 -20.40 5.31
C CYS A 90 -16.06 -19.80 3.94
N ALA A 91 -15.13 -19.12 3.25
CA ALA A 91 -15.44 -18.45 1.98
C ALA A 91 -15.50 -19.44 0.80
N ALA A 92 -16.59 -19.38 0.03
CA ALA A 92 -16.64 -19.95 -1.31
C ALA A 92 -15.61 -19.26 -2.22
N PRO A 93 -14.95 -19.96 -3.16
CA PRO A 93 -14.02 -19.35 -4.08
C PRO A 93 -14.73 -18.25 -4.91
N PRO A 94 -14.08 -17.11 -5.16
CA PRO A 94 -14.66 -16.08 -6.01
C PRO A 94 -14.91 -16.63 -7.41
N ASP A 95 -16.08 -16.35 -7.98
CA ASP A 95 -16.39 -16.73 -9.35
C ASP A 95 -15.59 -15.85 -10.32
N ILE A 96 -14.47 -16.38 -10.78
CA ILE A 96 -13.56 -15.75 -11.76
C ILE A 96 -13.88 -16.15 -13.21
N SER A 97 -14.92 -16.96 -13.43
CA SER A 97 -15.29 -17.46 -14.77
C SER A 97 -15.49 -16.35 -15.80
N PRO A 98 -16.12 -15.19 -15.47
CA PRO A 98 -16.26 -14.09 -16.43
C PRO A 98 -14.92 -13.47 -16.83
N LEU A 99 -13.98 -13.32 -15.89
CA LEU A 99 -12.65 -12.76 -16.14
C LEU A 99 -11.80 -13.69 -17.00
N LEU A 100 -11.84 -14.99 -16.72
CA LEU A 100 -11.16 -16.01 -17.52
C LEU A 100 -11.70 -16.05 -18.96
N THR A 101 -13.01 -15.90 -19.13
CA THR A 101 -13.65 -15.84 -20.45
C THR A 101 -13.21 -14.60 -21.24
N ALA A 102 -13.17 -13.43 -20.59
CA ALA A 102 -12.69 -12.20 -21.21
C ALA A 102 -11.20 -12.26 -21.59
N LEU A 103 -10.39 -12.92 -20.75
CA LEU A 103 -8.97 -13.14 -21.04
C LEU A 103 -8.79 -14.05 -22.27
N ASP A 104 -9.50 -15.18 -22.33
CA ASP A 104 -9.45 -16.10 -23.49
C ASP A 104 -9.85 -15.38 -24.79
N PHE A 105 -10.91 -14.58 -24.76
CA PHE A 105 -11.31 -13.77 -25.92
C PHE A 105 -10.18 -12.81 -26.35
N THR A 106 -9.58 -12.09 -25.41
CA THR A 106 -8.48 -11.13 -25.68
C THR A 106 -7.26 -11.85 -26.28
N VAL A 107 -6.90 -13.02 -25.77
CA VAL A 107 -5.79 -13.84 -26.27
C VAL A 107 -6.06 -14.33 -27.70
N ARG A 108 -7.31 -14.71 -28.02
CA ARG A 108 -7.70 -15.11 -29.38
C ARG A 108 -7.62 -13.94 -30.35
N GLU A 109 -8.03 -12.74 -29.96
CA GLU A 109 -7.91 -11.55 -30.82
C GLU A 109 -6.45 -11.17 -31.08
N LEU A 110 -5.58 -11.25 -30.06
CA LEU A 110 -4.13 -11.08 -30.24
C LEU A 110 -3.55 -12.07 -31.25
N SER A 111 -3.92 -13.35 -31.14
CA SER A 111 -3.50 -14.40 -32.08
C SER A 111 -3.95 -14.10 -33.52
N LYS A 112 -5.19 -13.62 -33.71
CA LYS A 112 -5.68 -13.21 -35.03
C LYS A 112 -4.90 -12.03 -35.61
N LEU A 113 -4.53 -11.05 -34.78
CA LEU A 113 -3.72 -9.90 -35.21
C LEU A 113 -2.30 -10.31 -35.56
N ASP A 114 -1.68 -11.17 -34.77
CA ASP A 114 -0.35 -11.72 -35.07
C ASP A 114 -0.34 -12.49 -36.39
N ALA A 115 -1.44 -13.18 -36.73
CA ALA A 115 -1.60 -13.83 -38.03
C ALA A 115 -1.84 -12.87 -39.21
N ARG A 116 -2.21 -11.60 -38.97
CA ARG A 116 -2.37 -10.58 -40.03
C ARG A 116 -1.03 -9.96 -40.46
N LEU A 117 -0.04 -9.94 -39.56
CA LEU A 117 1.27 -9.33 -39.84
C LEU A 117 1.99 -9.97 -41.04
N PRO A 118 2.14 -11.31 -41.14
CA PRO A 118 2.76 -11.96 -42.30
C PRO A 118 2.11 -11.55 -43.63
N ARG A 119 0.77 -11.53 -43.67
CA ARG A 119 0.02 -11.12 -44.87
C ARG A 119 0.26 -9.67 -45.26
N LEU A 120 0.46 -8.79 -44.28
CA LEU A 120 0.78 -7.40 -44.53
C LEU A 120 2.12 -7.25 -45.24
N TYR A 121 3.12 -8.06 -44.83
CA TYR A 121 4.43 -8.10 -45.47
C TYR A 121 4.36 -8.69 -46.88
N GLU A 122 3.63 -9.81 -47.07
CA GLU A 122 3.39 -10.42 -48.39
C GLU A 122 2.80 -9.39 -49.38
N PHE A 123 1.80 -8.60 -48.97
CA PHE A 123 1.20 -7.58 -49.85
C PHE A 123 2.14 -6.42 -50.21
N LEU A 124 3.15 -6.14 -49.41
CA LEU A 124 4.19 -5.17 -49.76
C LEU A 124 5.19 -5.78 -50.75
N GLU A 125 5.58 -7.05 -50.55
CA GLU A 125 6.49 -7.78 -51.42
C GLU A 125 5.92 -7.99 -52.83
N ASP A 126 4.64 -8.35 -52.91
CA ASP A 126 3.91 -8.53 -54.17
C ASP A 126 3.51 -7.20 -54.84
N GLY A 127 3.85 -6.06 -54.22
CA GLY A 127 3.57 -4.72 -54.75
C GLY A 127 2.08 -4.33 -54.75
N THR A 128 1.23 -5.08 -54.03
CA THR A 128 -0.20 -4.76 -53.89
C THR A 128 -0.40 -3.47 -53.08
N TYR A 129 0.50 -3.19 -52.13
CA TYR A 129 0.53 -1.95 -51.37
C TYR A 129 1.72 -1.08 -51.74
N ASP A 130 1.48 0.23 -51.83
CA ASP A 130 2.55 1.21 -51.76
C ASP A 130 3.08 1.37 -50.33
N ARG A 131 4.23 2.04 -50.20
CA ARG A 131 4.92 2.21 -48.91
C ARG A 131 4.09 2.99 -47.90
N ASP A 132 3.29 3.95 -48.34
CA ASP A 132 2.51 4.81 -47.45
C ASP A 132 1.30 4.06 -46.89
N THR A 133 0.60 3.31 -47.74
CA THR A 133 -0.51 2.42 -47.37
C THR A 133 -0.05 1.32 -46.43
N PHE A 134 1.10 0.69 -46.71
CA PHE A 134 1.69 -0.31 -45.84
C PHE A 134 1.99 0.26 -44.44
N ARG A 135 2.62 1.45 -44.37
CA ARG A 135 2.93 2.11 -43.10
C ARG A 135 1.66 2.40 -42.29
N GLN A 136 0.63 2.97 -42.91
CA GLN A 136 -0.64 3.24 -42.24
C GLN A 136 -1.30 1.97 -41.69
N ARG A 137 -1.27 0.88 -42.47
CA ARG A 137 -1.84 -0.41 -42.07
C ARG A 137 -1.06 -1.07 -40.94
N LEU A 138 0.27 -0.99 -40.99
CA LEU A 138 1.15 -1.52 -39.94
C LEU A 138 0.92 -0.77 -38.62
N GLU A 139 0.88 0.56 -38.66
CA GLU A 139 0.62 1.40 -37.49
C GLU A 139 -0.75 1.09 -36.87
N ALA A 140 -1.79 0.89 -37.69
CA ALA A 140 -3.10 0.48 -37.20
C ALA A 140 -3.07 -0.88 -36.46
N VAL A 141 -2.37 -1.87 -37.01
CA VAL A 141 -2.21 -3.20 -36.38
C VAL A 141 -1.40 -3.11 -35.09
N GLU A 142 -0.33 -2.31 -35.07
CA GLU A 142 0.50 -2.10 -33.88
C GLU A 142 -0.28 -1.41 -32.75
N ASN A 143 -1.10 -0.40 -33.09
CA ASN A 143 -1.97 0.28 -32.13
C ASN A 143 -3.08 -0.63 -31.58
N GLU A 144 -3.67 -1.48 -32.42
CA GLU A 144 -4.67 -2.46 -31.97
C GLU A 144 -4.02 -3.51 -31.05
N LYS A 145 -2.81 -3.97 -31.40
CA LYS A 145 -2.04 -4.92 -30.61
C LYS A 145 -1.64 -4.34 -29.25
N SER A 146 -1.19 -3.09 -29.18
CA SER A 146 -0.82 -2.45 -27.91
C SER A 146 -2.01 -2.34 -26.97
N ALA A 147 -3.18 -1.90 -27.49
CA ALA A 147 -4.41 -1.81 -26.71
C ALA A 147 -4.87 -3.17 -26.15
N LEU A 148 -4.77 -4.25 -26.95
CA LEU A 148 -5.12 -5.59 -26.50
C LEU A 148 -4.11 -6.17 -25.50
N LEU A 149 -2.82 -5.85 -25.62
CA LEU A 149 -1.80 -6.23 -24.63
C LEU A 149 -2.02 -5.54 -23.28
N GLU A 150 -2.37 -4.25 -23.29
CA GLU A 150 -2.76 -3.52 -22.08
C GLU A 150 -4.02 -4.13 -21.46
N ARG A 151 -5.03 -4.44 -22.29
CA ARG A 151 -6.25 -5.10 -21.81
C ARG A 151 -5.97 -6.47 -21.19
N ARG A 152 -5.09 -7.27 -21.81
CA ARG A 152 -4.67 -8.57 -21.28
C ARG A 152 -4.00 -8.40 -19.92
N TYR A 153 -3.06 -7.46 -19.81
CA TYR A 153 -2.36 -7.17 -18.57
C TYR A 153 -3.31 -6.79 -17.42
N GLU A 154 -4.29 -5.91 -17.68
CA GLU A 154 -5.28 -5.54 -16.67
C GLU A 154 -6.18 -6.72 -16.28
N LEU A 155 -6.61 -7.55 -17.24
CA LEU A 155 -7.39 -8.77 -16.95
C LEU A 155 -6.61 -9.79 -16.12
N GLU A 156 -5.33 -10.01 -16.43
CA GLU A 156 -4.45 -10.89 -15.65
C GLU A 156 -4.28 -10.37 -14.22
N LYS A 157 -4.13 -9.05 -14.05
CA LYS A 157 -4.05 -8.39 -12.75
C LYS A 157 -5.37 -8.45 -11.97
N ASP A 158 -6.52 -8.37 -12.64
CA ASP A 158 -7.84 -8.55 -12.03
C ASP A 158 -8.05 -10.00 -11.57
N ILE A 159 -7.62 -10.97 -12.38
CA ILE A 159 -7.65 -12.39 -12.05
C ILE A 159 -6.73 -12.68 -10.86
N GLU A 160 -5.51 -12.14 -10.83
CA GLU A 160 -4.60 -12.26 -9.69
C GLU A 160 -5.19 -11.61 -8.43
N ARG A 161 -5.82 -10.44 -8.54
CA ARG A 161 -6.53 -9.79 -7.42
C ARG A 161 -7.70 -10.61 -6.91
N ALA A 162 -8.44 -11.27 -7.80
CA ALA A 162 -9.57 -12.12 -7.43
C ALA A 162 -9.12 -13.48 -6.87
N LYS A 163 -8.05 -14.08 -7.41
CA LYS A 163 -7.48 -15.36 -6.96
C LYS A 163 -6.68 -15.24 -5.68
N ALA A 164 -5.96 -14.13 -5.49
CA ALA A 164 -5.41 -13.77 -4.20
C ALA A 164 -6.61 -13.65 -3.27
N ARG A 165 -6.81 -14.67 -2.42
CA ARG A 165 -7.60 -14.50 -1.20
C ARG A 165 -7.09 -13.20 -0.60
N ILE A 166 -7.88 -12.13 -0.67
CA ILE A 166 -7.59 -10.85 0.01
C ILE A 166 -7.21 -11.16 1.47
N THR A 167 -7.71 -12.27 1.99
CA THR A 167 -7.40 -12.93 3.25
C THR A 167 -6.00 -13.53 3.40
N ARG A 168 -5.42 -14.23 2.41
CA ARG A 168 -4.17 -14.99 2.60
C ARG A 168 -2.92 -14.11 2.63
N ARG A 169 -2.75 -13.24 1.61
CA ARG A 169 -1.62 -12.31 1.56
C ARG A 169 -1.65 -11.32 2.72
N THR A 170 -2.83 -10.82 3.06
CA THR A 170 -3.02 -9.94 4.23
C THR A 170 -2.75 -10.70 5.53
N ALA A 171 -3.18 -11.97 5.66
CA ALA A 171 -2.86 -12.78 6.83
C ALA A 171 -1.35 -13.02 6.97
N GLU A 172 -0.65 -13.37 5.89
CA GLU A 172 0.81 -13.55 5.88
C GLU A 172 1.52 -12.26 6.32
N GLN A 173 1.10 -11.10 5.81
CA GLN A 173 1.66 -9.81 6.25
C GLN A 173 1.39 -9.50 7.74
N LEU A 174 0.23 -9.84 8.28
CA LEU A 174 -0.07 -9.66 9.71
C LEU A 174 0.72 -10.66 10.57
N GLU A 175 0.96 -11.87 10.10
CA GLU A 175 1.81 -12.88 10.76
C GLU A 175 3.27 -12.42 10.83
N ASP A 176 3.80 -11.87 9.74
CA ASP A 176 5.13 -11.25 9.70
C ASP A 176 5.23 -10.10 10.70
N VAL A 177 4.19 -9.25 10.79
CA VAL A 177 4.17 -8.16 11.77
C VAL A 177 4.22 -8.70 13.19
N LEU A 178 3.36 -9.67 13.54
CA LEU A 178 3.30 -10.22 14.89
C LEU A 178 4.60 -10.94 15.31
N SER A 179 5.26 -11.61 14.37
CA SER A 179 6.50 -12.34 14.65
C SER A 179 7.72 -11.43 14.80
N LEU A 180 7.86 -10.41 13.94
CA LEU A 180 9.03 -9.54 13.93
C LEU A 180 8.93 -8.40 14.94
N TYR A 181 7.73 -7.87 15.20
CA TYR A 181 7.53 -6.65 15.98
C TYR A 181 8.25 -6.63 17.36
N PRO A 182 8.24 -7.70 18.18
CA PRO A 182 8.86 -7.67 19.51
C PRO A 182 10.38 -7.43 19.48
N ALA A 183 11.08 -7.85 18.43
CA ALA A 183 12.54 -7.79 18.32
C ALA A 183 13.08 -6.49 17.70
N LEU A 184 12.21 -5.66 17.12
CA LEU A 184 12.61 -4.48 16.34
C LEU A 184 12.78 -3.22 17.19
N VAL A 185 13.66 -2.32 16.74
CA VAL A 185 13.80 -0.99 17.36
C VAL A 185 12.64 -0.06 16.93
N PRO A 186 12.33 1.03 17.69
CA PRO A 186 11.17 1.88 17.42
C PRO A 186 11.02 2.39 15.98
N GLY A 187 12.13 2.74 15.31
CA GLY A 187 12.10 3.15 13.90
C GLY A 187 11.73 2.03 12.93
N GLU A 188 12.18 0.81 13.20
CA GLU A 188 11.86 -0.37 12.39
C GLU A 188 10.42 -0.82 12.63
N LYS A 189 9.96 -0.80 13.89
CA LYS A 189 8.55 -1.00 14.27
C LYS A 189 7.63 -0.06 13.49
N ASN A 190 7.98 1.23 13.39
CA ASN A 190 7.18 2.19 12.62
C ASN A 190 7.11 1.85 11.13
N ARG A 191 8.24 1.45 10.53
CA ARG A 191 8.27 1.05 9.12
C ARG A 191 7.43 -0.19 8.88
N LEU A 192 7.56 -1.20 9.75
CA LEU A 192 6.78 -2.43 9.70
C LEU A 192 5.28 -2.15 9.86
N LEU A 193 4.87 -1.35 10.84
CA LEU A 193 3.44 -1.02 11.00
C LEU A 193 2.87 -0.26 9.80
N LYS A 194 3.65 0.61 9.16
CA LYS A 194 3.22 1.35 7.97
C LYS A 194 3.00 0.47 6.73
N THR A 195 3.49 -0.77 6.70
CA THR A 195 3.20 -1.68 5.58
C THR A 195 1.80 -2.27 5.66
N VAL A 196 1.22 -2.34 6.87
CA VAL A 196 -0.08 -2.99 7.13
C VAL A 196 -1.16 -2.03 7.64
N ILE A 197 -0.77 -0.86 8.16
CA ILE A 197 -1.67 0.11 8.78
C ILE A 197 -1.46 1.48 8.15
N GLU A 198 -2.54 2.03 7.59
CA GLU A 198 -2.55 3.39 7.05
C GLU A 198 -2.83 4.42 8.15
N ARG A 199 -3.76 4.10 9.06
CA ARG A 199 -4.29 5.02 10.07
C ARG A 199 -4.75 4.28 11.32
N ILE A 200 -4.54 4.91 12.47
CA ILE A 200 -5.07 4.46 13.77
C ILE A 200 -5.85 5.62 14.39
N ASP A 201 -7.15 5.45 14.59
CA ASP A 201 -7.98 6.42 15.30
C ASP A 201 -8.04 6.09 16.79
N TYR A 202 -7.55 7.02 17.61
CA TYR A 202 -7.51 6.91 19.07
C TYR A 202 -8.60 7.78 19.72
N SER A 203 -9.32 7.21 20.68
CA SER A 203 -10.25 7.93 21.54
C SER A 203 -10.08 7.52 23.00
N LYS A 204 -10.10 8.51 23.89
CA LYS A 204 -10.12 8.26 25.34
C LYS A 204 -10.91 9.36 26.05
N PRO A 205 -12.01 9.02 26.75
CA PRO A 205 -12.77 10.00 27.52
C PRO A 205 -11.96 10.52 28.71
N LYS A 206 -12.27 11.75 29.13
CA LYS A 206 -11.67 12.36 30.33
C LYS A 206 -12.06 11.55 31.58
N ASN A 207 -11.20 11.55 32.59
CA ASN A 207 -11.39 10.83 33.87
C ASN A 207 -11.59 9.31 33.73
N SER A 208 -11.14 8.72 32.63
CA SER A 208 -11.17 7.27 32.42
C SER A 208 -9.94 6.58 33.02
N LYS A 209 -10.08 5.27 33.27
CA LYS A 209 -8.97 4.41 33.72
C LYS A 209 -7.78 4.50 32.74
N PRO A 210 -6.54 4.19 33.17
CA PRO A 210 -5.37 4.25 32.29
C PRO A 210 -5.54 3.53 30.94
N MET A 211 -6.17 2.34 30.95
CA MET A 211 -6.48 1.52 29.77
C MET A 211 -7.89 1.75 29.19
N GLY A 212 -8.65 2.74 29.68
CA GLY A 212 -10.01 3.04 29.23
C GLY A 212 -10.07 3.80 27.89
N PHE A 213 -9.19 3.48 26.96
CA PHE A 213 -9.14 4.06 25.61
C PHE A 213 -9.58 3.04 24.57
N SER A 214 -10.00 3.53 23.41
CA SER A 214 -10.27 2.75 22.21
C SER A 214 -9.32 3.14 21.10
N ILE A 215 -8.96 2.14 20.29
CA ILE A 215 -8.23 2.32 19.04
C ILE A 215 -9.01 1.59 17.93
N SER A 216 -9.04 2.21 16.75
CA SER A 216 -9.62 1.63 15.53
C SER A 216 -8.59 1.74 14.41
N VAL A 217 -8.50 0.70 13.57
CA VAL A 217 -7.52 0.55 12.48
C VAL A 217 -8.22 0.23 11.18
#